data_AF-A0A151QWA4-F1
#
_entry.id   AF-A0A151QWA4-F1
#
_cell.length_a   1.000
_cell.length_b   1.000
_cell.length_c   1.000
_cell.angle_alpha   90.00
_cell.angle_beta   90.00
_cell.angle_gamma   90.00
#
_symmetry.space_group_name_H-M   'P 1'
#
loop_
_entity.id
_entity.type
_entity.pdbx_description
1 polymer ?
#
loop_
_entity_poly.entity_id
_entity_poly.type
_entity_poly.pdbx_seq_one_letter_code
_entity_poly.pdbx_strand_id
1 'polypeptide(L)'
;MMGGGDFVVPVQTATDFLENKLSVTSVPASSYRLGVKAADLHQLFPFHITEALKQSLVTFDKELPGFICNEALLHGVETRTSSPIQISRNIDSYESTSVKGLYPVGEGAGYAGGIISAAVDGMHAGFSVAKKFSLFHGDIESVLGKAQNVGVVKY
;
A
#
# COMPACT_ATOMS: atom_id res chain seq x y z
N MET A 1 -5.89 2.28 23.52
CA MET A 1 -4.75 2.02 22.60
C MET A 1 -4.23 0.61 22.84
N MET A 2 -4.28 -0.27 21.83
CA MET A 2 -3.90 -1.69 22.01
C MET A 2 -2.39 -1.89 22.22
N GLY A 3 -1.55 -1.02 21.64
CA GLY A 3 -0.09 -1.04 21.84
C GLY A 3 0.39 -0.49 23.18
N GLY A 4 -0.45 0.22 23.93
CA GLY A 4 -0.10 0.76 25.25
C GLY A 4 0.57 2.14 25.27
N GLY A 5 0.82 2.77 24.12
CA GLY A 5 1.48 4.08 24.03
C GLY A 5 2.87 3.98 23.41
N ASP A 6 3.63 5.08 23.42
CA ASP A 6 5.05 5.14 23.01
C ASP A 6 5.38 4.54 21.65
N PHE A 7 4.44 4.59 20.71
CA PHE A 7 4.54 3.96 19.38
C PHE A 7 4.74 2.44 19.39
N VAL A 8 4.51 1.77 20.52
CA VAL A 8 4.53 0.31 20.60
C VAL A 8 3.40 -0.26 19.75
N VAL A 9 3.71 -1.25 18.92
CA VAL A 9 2.73 -1.88 18.01
C VAL A 9 2.06 -3.08 18.70
N PRO A 10 0.71 -3.17 18.65
CA PRO A 10 0.02 -4.37 19.09
C PRO A 10 0.34 -5.53 18.14
N VAL A 11 0.61 -6.71 18.69
CA VAL A 11 0.91 -7.92 17.93
C VAL A 11 0.18 -9.13 18.49
N GLN A 12 -0.01 -10.15 17.65
CA GLN A 12 -0.54 -11.46 18.04
C GLN A 12 0.12 -12.54 17.19
N THR A 13 0.42 -13.71 17.75
CA THR A 13 0.95 -14.80 16.92
C THR A 13 -0.12 -15.26 15.94
N ALA A 14 0.30 -15.73 14.76
CA ALA A 14 -0.64 -16.18 13.73
C ALA A 14 -1.51 -17.35 14.24
N THR A 15 -0.93 -18.23 15.07
CA THR A 15 -1.66 -19.34 15.72
C THR A 15 -2.73 -18.85 16.68
N ASP A 16 -2.40 -17.92 17.58
CA ASP A 16 -3.36 -17.30 18.52
C ASP A 16 -4.48 -16.56 17.77
N PHE A 17 -4.12 -15.85 16.69
CA PHE A 17 -5.09 -15.16 15.86
C PHE A 17 -6.09 -16.14 15.20
N LEU A 18 -5.60 -17.26 14.65
CA LEU A 18 -6.47 -18.27 14.05
C LEU A 18 -7.38 -18.97 15.08
N GLU A 19 -6.88 -19.19 16.30
CA GLU A 19 -7.61 -19.86 17.37
C GLU A 19 -8.54 -18.94 18.17
N ASN A 20 -8.59 -17.64 17.88
CA ASN A 20 -9.29 -16.62 18.70
C ASN A 20 -8.82 -16.59 20.16
N LYS A 21 -7.51 -16.66 20.40
CA LYS A 21 -6.93 -16.69 21.75
C LYS A 21 -5.81 -15.66 21.88
N LEU A 22 -5.44 -15.36 23.12
CA LEU A 22 -4.23 -14.62 23.44
C LEU A 22 -3.49 -15.40 24.52
N SER A 23 -2.76 -16.43 24.09
CA SER A 23 -2.08 -17.37 24.98
C SER A 23 -0.65 -16.92 25.30
N VAL A 24 -0.03 -16.19 24.37
CA VAL A 24 1.38 -15.82 24.47
C VAL A 24 1.56 -14.50 25.23
N THR A 25 2.20 -14.57 26.40
CA THR A 25 2.61 -13.39 27.18
C THR A 25 3.98 -12.84 26.76
N SER A 26 4.85 -13.68 26.19
CA SER A 26 6.16 -13.31 25.65
C SER A 26 6.17 -13.47 24.13
N VAL A 27 6.11 -12.35 23.42
CA VAL A 27 6.02 -12.33 21.95
C VAL A 27 7.37 -12.71 21.28
N PRO A 28 7.35 -13.36 20.11
CA PRO A 28 8.53 -13.57 19.29
C PRO A 28 9.28 -12.27 18.96
N ALA A 29 10.55 -12.40 18.57
CA ALA A 29 11.37 -11.25 18.18
C ALA A 29 10.75 -10.52 16.98
N SER A 30 10.84 -9.19 16.97
CA SER A 30 10.33 -8.35 15.89
C SER A 30 11.40 -7.40 15.37
N SER A 31 11.39 -7.17 14.05
CA SER A 31 12.21 -6.13 13.41
C SER A 31 11.73 -4.70 13.73
N TYR A 32 10.53 -4.55 14.28
CA TYR A 32 9.98 -3.25 14.66
C TYR A 32 10.67 -2.70 15.91
N ARG A 33 11.45 -1.62 15.72
CA ARG A 33 12.41 -1.12 16.73
C ARG A 33 11.79 -0.39 17.91
N LEU A 34 10.56 0.10 17.78
CA LEU A 34 9.89 0.86 18.85
C LEU A 34 9.16 -0.05 19.85
N GLY A 35 9.27 -1.37 19.66
CA GLY A 35 8.72 -2.36 20.58
C GLY A 35 7.34 -2.87 20.15
N VAL A 36 7.02 -4.06 20.66
CA VAL A 36 5.78 -4.77 20.36
C VAL A 36 5.11 -5.22 21.66
N LYS A 37 3.78 -5.32 21.65
CA LYS A 37 2.99 -5.75 22.80
C LYS A 37 1.91 -6.72 22.38
N ALA A 38 1.80 -7.85 23.07
CA ALA A 38 0.71 -8.81 22.85
C ALA A 38 -0.66 -8.14 23.04
N ALA A 39 -1.54 -8.27 22.06
CA ALA A 39 -2.90 -7.75 22.09
C ALA A 39 -3.82 -8.60 21.21
N ASP A 40 -5.12 -8.61 21.52
CA ASP A 40 -6.12 -9.32 20.72
C ASP A 40 -6.50 -8.54 19.46
N LEU A 41 -5.92 -8.90 18.30
CA LEU A 41 -6.10 -8.17 17.04
C LEU A 41 -7.50 -8.32 16.43
N HIS A 42 -8.36 -9.22 16.94
CA HIS A 42 -9.75 -9.34 16.49
C HIS A 42 -10.55 -8.06 16.71
N GLN A 43 -10.11 -7.22 17.64
CA GLN A 43 -10.74 -5.94 17.97
C GLN A 43 -10.39 -4.81 16.99
N LEU A 44 -9.45 -5.02 16.06
CA LEU A 44 -9.01 -3.99 15.11
C LEU A 44 -9.97 -3.80 13.94
N PHE A 45 -10.64 -4.87 13.51
CA PHE A 45 -11.44 -4.86 12.29
C PHE A 45 -12.84 -5.42 12.52
N PRO A 46 -13.83 -5.03 11.69
CA PRO A 46 -15.11 -5.71 11.63
C PRO A 46 -14.92 -7.22 11.38
N PHE A 47 -15.83 -8.03 11.94
CA PHE A 47 -15.78 -9.50 11.87
C PHE A 47 -15.48 -10.07 10.47
N HIS A 48 -16.10 -9.52 9.42
CA HIS A 48 -15.90 -10.00 8.05
C HIS A 48 -14.46 -9.83 7.54
N ILE A 49 -13.75 -8.77 7.94
CA ILE A 49 -12.34 -8.55 7.58
C ILE A 49 -11.46 -9.53 8.36
N THR A 50 -11.73 -9.68 9.66
CA THR A 50 -10.99 -10.62 10.52
C THR A 50 -11.11 -12.05 10.01
N GLU A 51 -12.30 -12.49 9.62
CA GLU A 51 -12.50 -13.82 9.03
C GLU A 51 -11.82 -13.97 7.66
N ALA A 52 -11.88 -12.94 6.81
CA ALA A 52 -11.16 -12.95 5.54
C ALA A 52 -9.64 -13.12 5.76
N LEU A 53 -9.06 -12.39 6.71
CA LEU A 53 -7.64 -12.51 7.07
C LEU A 53 -7.29 -13.94 7.55
N LYS A 54 -8.12 -14.56 8.39
CA LYS A 54 -7.91 -15.95 8.82
C LYS A 54 -7.90 -16.92 7.64
N GLN A 55 -8.87 -16.80 6.74
CA GLN A 55 -8.95 -17.65 5.55
C GLN A 55 -7.73 -17.44 4.63
N SER A 56 -7.27 -16.20 4.48
CA SER A 56 -6.05 -15.88 3.73
C SER A 56 -4.80 -16.53 4.35
N LEU A 57 -4.62 -16.45 5.67
CA LEU A 57 -3.50 -17.10 6.36
C LEU A 57 -3.49 -18.63 6.14
N VAL A 58 -4.65 -19.28 6.30
CA VAL A 58 -4.79 -20.73 6.05
C VAL A 58 -4.53 -21.09 4.60
N THR A 59 -4.93 -20.22 3.66
CA THR A 59 -4.67 -20.44 2.23
C THR A 59 -3.19 -20.30 1.92
N PHE A 60 -2.52 -19.27 2.46
CA PHE A 60 -1.10 -19.08 2.27
C PHE A 60 -0.27 -20.22 2.84
N ASP A 61 -0.64 -20.80 3.98
CA ASP A 61 0.11 -21.95 4.52
C ASP A 61 -0.04 -23.22 3.67
N LYS A 62 -1.17 -23.38 2.94
CA LYS A 62 -1.34 -24.47 1.97
C LYS A 62 -0.46 -24.28 0.73
N GLU A 63 -0.33 -23.04 0.25
CA GLU A 63 0.46 -22.70 -0.93
C GLU A 63 1.96 -22.58 -0.62
N LEU A 64 2.29 -22.14 0.59
CA LEU A 64 3.63 -21.89 1.11
C LEU A 64 3.78 -22.58 2.47
N PRO A 65 4.06 -23.90 2.50
CA PRO A 65 4.17 -24.64 3.75
C PRO A 65 5.17 -24.00 4.72
N GLY A 66 4.72 -23.73 5.95
CA GLY A 66 5.51 -23.03 6.98
C GLY A 66 5.29 -21.53 7.02
N PHE A 67 4.34 -21.00 6.24
CA PHE A 67 3.88 -19.61 6.36
C PHE A 67 3.32 -19.33 7.76
N ILE A 68 2.63 -20.31 8.37
CA ILE A 68 2.23 -20.27 9.77
C ILE A 68 3.19 -21.10 10.61
N CYS A 69 3.81 -20.48 11.60
CA CYS A 69 4.64 -21.15 12.60
C CYS A 69 4.53 -20.46 13.97
N ASN A 70 5.17 -21.02 14.99
CA ASN A 70 5.13 -20.47 16.35
C ASN A 70 5.78 -19.07 16.46
N GLU A 71 6.62 -18.70 15.50
CA GLU A 71 7.30 -17.41 15.44
C GLU A 71 6.58 -16.41 14.53
N ALA A 72 5.56 -16.85 13.77
CA ALA A 72 4.81 -16.00 12.87
C ALA A 72 4.00 -14.97 13.67
N LEU A 73 4.33 -13.69 13.48
CA LEU A 73 3.79 -12.58 14.24
C LEU A 73 2.99 -11.67 13.32
N LEU A 74 1.72 -11.47 13.65
CA LEU A 74 0.88 -10.45 13.03
C LEU A 74 1.09 -9.14 13.78
N HIS A 75 1.47 -8.12 13.03
CA HIS A 75 1.52 -6.74 13.52
C HIS A 75 0.15 -6.08 13.36
N GLY A 76 -0.05 -4.96 14.04
CA GLY A 76 -1.29 -4.18 13.97
C GLY A 76 -1.62 -3.66 12.56
N VAL A 77 -2.40 -2.60 12.49
CA VAL A 77 -2.96 -2.14 11.22
C VAL A 77 -1.91 -1.53 10.27
N GLU A 78 -1.88 -1.99 9.03
CA GLU A 78 -1.20 -1.32 7.91
C GLU A 78 -2.24 -0.46 7.17
N THR A 79 -2.27 0.84 7.46
CA THR A 79 -3.38 1.73 7.05
C THR A 79 -3.09 2.61 5.85
N ARG A 80 -1.85 2.63 5.37
CA ARG A 80 -1.38 3.54 4.31
C ARG A 80 -0.86 2.77 3.10
N THR A 81 -1.73 1.92 2.54
CA THR A 81 -1.43 1.13 1.34
C THR A 81 -1.64 1.91 0.05
N SER A 82 -2.50 2.91 0.06
CA SER A 82 -2.74 3.84 -1.05
C SER A 82 -3.41 5.12 -0.53
N SER A 83 -3.49 6.15 -1.39
CA SER A 83 -4.23 7.36 -1.03
C SER A 83 -5.73 7.07 -0.82
N PRO A 84 -6.33 7.55 0.28
CA PRO A 84 -7.77 7.40 0.52
C PRO A 84 -8.61 8.35 -0.33
N ILE A 85 -7.97 9.26 -1.08
CA ILE A 85 -8.63 10.24 -1.93
C ILE A 85 -8.02 10.23 -3.34
N GLN A 86 -8.81 10.66 -4.30
CA GLN A 86 -8.34 10.96 -5.65
C GLN A 86 -8.66 12.41 -5.97
N ILE A 87 -7.64 13.22 -6.22
CA ILE A 87 -7.80 14.65 -6.53
C ILE A 87 -8.07 14.78 -8.02
N SER A 88 -9.30 15.12 -8.40
CA SER A 88 -9.71 15.13 -9.81
C SER A 88 -8.84 16.04 -10.69
N ARG A 89 -8.30 15.45 -11.75
CA ARG A 89 -7.59 16.13 -12.84
C ARG A 89 -8.08 15.65 -14.20
N ASN A 90 -7.87 16.45 -15.25
CA ASN A 90 -8.11 16.03 -16.62
C ASN A 90 -7.07 14.98 -17.05
N ILE A 91 -7.50 13.95 -17.77
CA ILE A 91 -6.65 12.80 -18.11
C ILE A 91 -5.54 13.13 -19.12
N ASP A 92 -5.80 14.09 -20.02
CA ASP A 92 -4.86 14.46 -21.08
C ASP A 92 -3.93 15.59 -20.63
N SER A 93 -4.48 16.61 -19.97
CA SER A 93 -3.72 17.78 -19.53
C SER A 93 -3.09 17.62 -18.15
N TYR A 94 -3.49 16.63 -17.36
CA TYR A 94 -3.05 16.43 -15.97
C TYR A 94 -3.38 17.61 -15.03
N GLU A 95 -4.09 18.63 -15.51
CA GLU A 95 -4.49 19.82 -14.77
C GLU A 95 -5.75 19.54 -13.96
N SER A 96 -5.81 20.05 -12.73
CA SER A 96 -6.99 19.92 -11.87
C SER A 96 -8.25 20.44 -12.56
N THR A 97 -9.37 19.75 -12.35
CA THR A 97 -10.66 20.13 -12.94
C THR A 97 -11.27 21.38 -12.30
N SER A 98 -10.84 21.74 -11.09
CA SER A 98 -11.39 22.86 -10.31
C SER A 98 -10.42 24.03 -10.12
N VAL A 99 -9.10 23.81 -10.23
CA VAL A 99 -8.09 24.85 -10.02
C VAL A 99 -7.10 24.87 -11.18
N LYS A 100 -7.11 25.95 -11.97
CA LYS A 100 -6.15 26.14 -13.07
C LYS A 100 -4.74 26.31 -12.53
N GLY A 101 -3.76 25.71 -13.22
CA GLY A 101 -2.35 25.71 -12.83
C GLY A 101 -1.96 24.70 -11.75
N LEU A 102 -2.92 23.94 -11.18
CA LEU A 102 -2.65 22.86 -10.24
C LEU A 102 -2.58 21.52 -10.97
N TYR A 103 -1.55 20.72 -10.71
CA TYR A 103 -1.33 19.40 -11.33
C TYR A 103 -1.19 18.32 -10.25
N PRO A 104 -2.29 17.67 -9.83
CA PRO A 104 -2.25 16.59 -8.87
C PRO A 104 -1.54 15.37 -9.45
N VAL A 105 -0.50 14.86 -8.80
CA VAL A 105 0.33 13.74 -9.30
C VAL A 105 0.73 12.75 -8.21
N GLY A 106 1.07 11.55 -8.64
CA GLY A 106 1.61 10.49 -7.79
C GLY A 106 0.57 9.86 -6.86
N GLU A 107 1.08 9.11 -5.87
CA GLU A 107 0.23 8.35 -4.96
C GLU A 107 -0.64 9.26 -4.10
N GLY A 108 -0.09 10.37 -3.59
CA GLY A 108 -0.84 11.32 -2.77
C GLY A 108 -2.04 11.97 -3.48
N ALA A 109 -2.02 12.03 -4.82
CA ALA A 109 -3.15 12.50 -5.61
C ALA A 109 -4.11 11.37 -6.03
N GLY A 110 -3.78 10.11 -5.76
CA GLY A 110 -4.56 8.94 -6.14
C GLY A 110 -4.33 8.46 -7.58
N TYR A 111 -3.19 8.77 -8.20
CA TYR A 111 -2.87 8.36 -9.59
C TYR A 111 -1.71 7.37 -9.71
N ALA A 112 -1.11 6.96 -8.59
CA ALA A 112 -0.07 5.95 -8.54
C ALA A 112 -0.16 5.12 -7.26
N GLY A 113 0.60 4.03 -7.19
CA GLY A 113 0.62 3.10 -6.03
C GLY A 113 2.00 2.54 -5.73
N GLY A 114 3.06 3.22 -6.17
CA GLY A 114 4.43 2.80 -5.95
C GLY A 114 5.43 3.73 -6.59
N ILE A 115 6.73 3.50 -6.32
CA ILE A 115 7.82 4.39 -6.72
C ILE A 115 7.83 4.62 -8.24
N ILE A 116 7.77 3.53 -9.02
CA ILE A 116 7.85 3.60 -10.48
C ILE A 116 6.60 4.27 -11.08
N SER A 117 5.40 3.87 -10.64
CA SER A 117 4.16 4.47 -11.15
C SER A 117 4.05 5.95 -10.79
N ALA A 118 4.51 6.36 -9.59
CA ALA A 118 4.53 7.76 -9.19
C ALA A 118 5.53 8.59 -10.01
N ALA A 119 6.70 8.03 -10.31
CA ALA A 119 7.69 8.68 -11.17
C ALA A 119 7.18 8.85 -12.60
N VAL A 120 6.56 7.81 -13.18
CA VAL A 120 5.95 7.87 -14.51
C VAL A 120 4.82 8.90 -14.55
N ASP A 121 3.94 8.90 -13.55
CA ASP A 121 2.84 9.88 -13.45
C ASP A 121 3.35 11.32 -13.38
N GLY A 122 4.35 11.57 -12.53
CA GLY A 122 4.98 12.88 -12.41
C GLY A 122 5.69 13.33 -13.69
N MET A 123 6.29 12.39 -14.43
CA MET A 123 6.93 12.67 -15.72
C MET A 123 5.90 13.12 -16.76
N HIS A 124 4.81 12.38 -16.95
CA HIS A 124 3.75 12.75 -17.90
C HIS A 124 3.14 14.10 -17.56
N ALA A 125 2.84 14.35 -16.28
CA ALA A 125 2.34 15.64 -15.83
C ALA A 125 3.36 16.77 -16.09
N GLY A 126 4.65 16.54 -15.83
CA GLY A 126 5.71 17.50 -16.10
C GLY A 126 5.81 17.88 -17.58
N PHE A 127 5.72 16.91 -18.49
CA PHE A 127 5.65 17.19 -19.93
C PHE A 127 4.39 17.96 -20.32
N SER A 128 3.24 17.64 -19.70
CA SER A 128 2.00 18.39 -19.92
C SER A 128 2.12 19.85 -19.49
N VAL A 129 2.74 20.11 -18.33
CA VAL A 129 3.06 21.46 -17.85
C VAL A 129 3.98 22.17 -18.85
N ALA A 130 5.07 21.52 -19.28
CA ALA A 130 6.01 22.11 -20.24
C ALA A 130 5.33 22.49 -21.57
N LYS A 131 4.42 21.63 -22.07
CA LYS A 131 3.64 21.90 -23.28
C LYS A 131 2.66 23.06 -23.10
N LYS A 132 1.99 23.15 -21.94
CA LYS A 132 1.08 24.25 -21.59
C LYS A 132 1.77 25.61 -21.64
N PHE A 133 3.03 25.67 -21.22
CA PHE A 133 3.86 26.89 -21.23
C PHE A 133 4.70 27.06 -22.49
N SER A 134 4.46 26.26 -23.55
CA SER A 134 5.22 26.31 -24.80
C SER A 134 6.74 26.13 -24.63
N LEU A 135 7.17 25.47 -23.54
CA LEU A 135 8.56 25.10 -23.28
C LEU A 135 8.96 23.82 -24.04
N PHE A 136 7.97 23.04 -24.47
CA PHE A 136 8.16 21.80 -25.22
C PHE A 136 7.05 21.64 -26.26
N HIS A 137 7.44 21.30 -27.49
CA HIS A 137 6.52 21.19 -28.64
C HIS A 137 6.44 19.76 -29.20
N GLY A 138 7.28 18.85 -28.72
CA GLY A 138 7.31 17.45 -29.14
C GLY A 138 6.30 16.58 -28.40
N ASP A 139 6.42 15.27 -28.61
CA ASP A 139 5.73 14.26 -27.83
C ASP A 139 6.70 13.61 -26.83
N ILE A 140 6.19 13.06 -25.72
CA ILE A 140 7.02 12.38 -24.72
C ILE A 140 7.82 11.23 -25.35
N GLU A 141 7.25 10.55 -26.36
CA GLU A 141 7.91 9.51 -27.15
C GLU A 141 9.16 10.00 -27.88
N SER A 142 9.22 11.29 -28.23
CA SER A 142 10.40 11.86 -28.89
C SER A 142 11.60 11.99 -27.95
N VAL A 143 11.37 11.97 -26.62
CA VAL A 143 12.41 12.09 -25.60
C VAL A 143 12.78 10.71 -25.02
N LEU A 144 11.77 9.88 -24.75
CA LEU A 144 11.97 8.59 -24.09
C LEU A 144 12.13 7.42 -25.07
N GLY A 145 11.85 7.65 -26.35
CA GLY A 145 11.66 6.59 -27.33
C GLY A 145 10.28 5.94 -27.20
N LYS A 146 9.90 5.15 -28.20
CA LYS A 146 8.66 4.36 -28.15
C LYS A 146 8.85 3.21 -27.17
N ALA A 147 7.91 3.05 -26.24
CA ALA A 147 7.83 1.83 -25.44
C ALA A 147 7.68 0.63 -26.39
N GLN A 148 8.57 -0.35 -26.28
CA GLN A 148 8.34 -1.64 -26.93
C GLN A 148 7.07 -2.23 -26.31
N ASN A 149 6.12 -2.65 -27.14
CA ASN A 149 4.94 -3.40 -26.68
C ASN A 149 5.42 -4.70 -26.01
N VAL A 150 5.63 -4.66 -24.70
CA VAL A 150 5.81 -5.86 -23.90
C VAL A 150 4.43 -6.49 -23.86
N GLY A 151 4.27 -7.55 -24.67
CA GLY A 151 3.01 -8.29 -24.77
C GLY A 151 2.47 -8.62 -23.38
N VAL A 152 1.16 -8.46 -23.22
CA VAL A 152 0.44 -8.81 -22.01
C VAL A 152 0.74 -10.28 -21.70
N VAL A 153 1.57 -10.53 -20.69
CA VAL A 153 1.72 -11.87 -20.12
C VAL A 153 0.41 -12.14 -19.38
N LYS A 154 -0.45 -12.96 -19.98
CA LYS A 154 -1.60 -13.54 -19.29
C LYS A 154 -1.05 -14.48 -18.22
N TYR A 155 -1.29 -14.13 -16.96
CA TYR A 155 -1.28 -15.09 -15.86
C TYR A 155 -2.58 -15.91 -15.90
#